data_AF-A0A839ZY86-F1
#
_entry.id   AF-A0A839ZY86-F1
#
_cell.length_a   1.000
_cell.length_b   1.000
_cell.length_c   1.000
_cell.angle_alpha   90.00
_cell.angle_beta   90.00
_cell.angle_gamma   90.00
#
_symmetry.space_group_name_H-M   'P 1'
#
loop_
_entity.id
_entity.type
_entity.pdbx_description
1 polymer ?
#
loop_
_entity_poly.entity_id
_entity_poly.type
_entity_poly.pdbx_seq_one_letter_code
_entity_poly.pdbx_strand_id
1 'polypeptide(L)'
;MLVLVLGGMFLRAMAIGPGHSTYGAVDELTIRETKFGTLPGAWVRVGERRVYVVLNRVSRCAIGSRIELVEHRTLLGRRYEAGLGGCSGPKGV
;
A
#
# COMPACT_ATOMS: atom_id res chain seq x y z
N MET A 1 -33.27 1.48 23.53
CA MET A 1 -32.80 0.45 22.56
C MET A 1 -31.83 1.14 21.62
N LEU A 2 -30.52 0.96 21.85
CA LEU A 2 -29.44 1.71 21.20
C LEU A 2 -29.07 1.03 19.88
N VAL A 3 -29.41 1.63 18.74
CA VAL A 3 -29.03 1.14 17.41
C VAL A 3 -27.58 1.52 17.16
N LEU A 4 -26.67 0.56 17.32
CA LEU A 4 -25.26 0.66 16.97
C LEU A 4 -25.14 0.91 15.46
N VAL A 5 -24.72 2.12 15.12
CA VAL A 5 -24.33 2.56 13.77
C VAL A 5 -23.04 1.83 13.37
N LEU A 6 -23.19 0.57 12.97
CA LEU A 6 -22.14 -0.33 12.46
C LEU A 6 -21.97 -0.21 10.93
N GLY A 7 -22.15 1.00 10.38
CA GLY A 7 -22.13 1.23 8.93
C GLY A 7 -20.76 1.45 8.30
N GLY A 8 -19.72 1.80 9.08
CA GLY A 8 -18.44 2.27 8.56
C GLY A 8 -17.26 1.29 8.66
N MET A 9 -17.40 0.20 9.40
CA MET A 9 -16.27 -0.66 9.81
C MET A 9 -16.17 -2.01 9.08
N PHE A 10 -17.10 -2.33 8.18
CA PHE A 10 -17.17 -3.69 7.63
C PHE A 10 -16.11 -4.01 6.56
N LEU A 11 -15.42 -3.01 6.01
CA LEU A 11 -14.35 -3.23 5.03
C LEU A 11 -12.97 -3.47 5.67
N ARG A 12 -12.85 -3.40 7.01
CA ARG A 12 -11.63 -3.81 7.74
C ARG A 12 -11.64 -5.26 8.21
N ALA A 13 -12.75 -5.98 8.04
CA ALA A 13 -12.95 -7.33 8.58
C ALA A 13 -12.25 -8.46 7.79
N MET A 14 -11.46 -8.16 6.75
CA MET A 14 -10.71 -9.16 5.97
C MET A 14 -9.19 -9.12 6.20
N ALA A 15 -8.73 -8.46 7.26
CA ALA A 15 -7.34 -8.54 7.71
C ALA A 15 -7.26 -9.51 8.91
N ILE A 16 -6.61 -10.66 8.74
CA ILE A 16 -6.57 -11.74 9.75
C ILE A 16 -5.46 -11.49 10.81
N GLY A 17 -4.85 -10.30 10.85
CA GLY A 17 -3.85 -9.97 11.85
C GLY A 17 -3.27 -8.56 11.69
N PRO A 18 -2.48 -8.10 12.68
CA PRO A 18 -1.78 -6.82 12.59
C PRO A 18 -0.86 -6.87 11.38
N GLY A 19 -1.03 -5.90 10.47
CA GLY A 19 -0.20 -5.80 9.28
C GLY A 19 1.25 -5.56 9.70
N HIS A 20 2.17 -6.34 9.16
CA HIS A 20 3.60 -6.14 9.44
C HIS A 20 4.13 -5.05 8.52
N SER A 21 4.84 -4.06 9.08
CA SER A 21 5.52 -3.07 8.26
C SER A 21 6.77 -3.69 7.64
N THR A 22 6.83 -3.67 6.32
CA THR A 22 7.99 -4.06 5.53
C THR A 22 8.41 -2.88 4.67
N TYR A 23 9.56 -2.98 4.03
CA TYR A 23 10.05 -1.94 3.13
C TYR A 23 10.35 -2.55 1.77
N GLY A 24 10.11 -1.76 0.73
CA GLY A 24 10.50 -2.12 -0.61
C GLY A 24 11.09 -0.94 -1.38
N ALA A 25 11.78 -1.25 -2.47
CA ALA A 25 12.32 -0.27 -3.39
C ALA A 25 11.33 -0.05 -4.53
N VAL A 26 11.00 1.21 -4.83
CA VAL A 26 10.16 1.58 -5.96
C VAL A 26 10.93 1.33 -7.25
N ASP A 27 10.46 0.38 -8.06
CA ASP A 27 11.07 0.07 -9.36
C ASP A 27 10.48 0.94 -10.47
N GLU A 28 9.18 1.18 -10.40
CA GLU A 28 8.43 1.82 -11.47
C GLU A 28 7.24 2.56 -10.87
N LEU A 29 7.00 3.76 -11.38
CA LEU A 29 5.83 4.56 -11.07
C LEU A 29 4.86 4.47 -12.23
N THR A 30 3.60 4.21 -11.94
CA THR A 30 2.57 4.09 -12.94
C THR A 30 1.31 4.79 -12.48
N ILE A 31 0.46 5.11 -13.45
CA ILE A 31 -0.80 5.77 -13.20
C ILE A 31 -1.88 4.86 -13.76
N ARG A 32 -2.75 4.38 -12.87
CA ARG A 32 -3.85 3.50 -13.28
C ARG A 32 -5.13 4.30 -13.35
N GLU A 33 -5.70 4.36 -14.55
CA GLU A 33 -7.05 4.87 -14.73
C GLU A 33 -8.05 3.86 -14.18
N THR A 34 -8.87 4.32 -13.26
CA THR A 34 -10.00 3.56 -12.73
C THR A 34 -11.29 4.29 -13.06
N LYS A 35 -12.42 3.60 -13.01
CA LYS A 35 -13.75 4.21 -13.19
C LYS A 35 -14.04 5.34 -12.19
N PHE A 36 -13.29 5.42 -11.09
CA PHE A 36 -13.42 6.43 -10.03
C PHE A 36 -12.32 7.50 -10.07
N GLY A 37 -11.52 7.53 -11.15
CA GLY A 37 -10.46 8.51 -11.36
C GLY A 37 -9.08 7.89 -11.46
N THR A 38 -8.09 8.76 -11.52
CA THR A 38 -6.69 8.44 -11.74
C THR A 38 -6.02 8.12 -10.40
N LEU A 39 -5.59 6.88 -10.22
CA LEU A 39 -4.88 6.44 -9.01
C LEU A 39 -3.39 6.26 -9.32
N PRO A 40 -2.50 7.04 -8.72
CA PRO A 40 -1.08 6.78 -8.83
C PRO A 40 -0.76 5.46 -8.12
N GLY A 41 0.12 4.68 -8.73
CA GLY A 41 0.60 3.41 -8.21
C GLY A 41 2.09 3.25 -8.44
N ALA A 42 2.65 2.25 -7.78
CA ALA A 42 4.05 1.90 -7.93
C ALA A 42 4.21 0.39 -7.95
N TRP A 43 5.11 -0.09 -8.78
CA TRP A 43 5.69 -1.41 -8.61
C TRP A 43 6.84 -1.32 -7.65
N VAL A 44 6.74 -2.08 -6.56
CA VAL A 44 7.71 -2.07 -5.48
C VAL A 44 8.31 -3.45 -5.35
N ARG A 45 9.63 -3.51 -5.31
CA ARG A 45 10.38 -4.75 -5.06
C ARG A 45 10.52 -4.96 -3.54
N VAL A 46 10.03 -6.10 -3.07
CA VAL A 46 10.12 -6.56 -1.67
C VAL A 46 10.81 -7.91 -1.68
N GLY A 47 12.11 -7.92 -1.36
CA GLY A 47 12.95 -9.11 -1.56
C GLY A 47 12.99 -9.51 -3.04
N GLU A 48 12.65 -10.75 -3.34
CA GLU A 48 12.58 -11.28 -4.73
C GLU A 48 11.24 -11.03 -5.42
N ARG A 49 10.26 -10.43 -4.72
CA ARG A 49 8.90 -10.24 -5.24
C ARG A 49 8.69 -8.81 -5.71
N ARG A 50 7.93 -8.66 -6.80
CA ARG A 50 7.45 -7.36 -7.28
C ARG A 50 5.96 -7.25 -7.00
N VAL A 51 5.55 -6.21 -6.27
CA VAL A 51 4.16 -5.99 -5.85
C VAL A 51 3.67 -4.63 -6.31
N TYR A 52 2.42 -4.57 -6.76
CA TYR A 52 1.78 -3.31 -7.12
C TYR A 52 1.13 -2.70 -5.89
N VAL A 53 1.41 -1.44 -5.61
CA VAL A 53 0.81 -0.69 -4.51
C VAL A 53 0.21 0.61 -5.02
N VAL A 54 -0.98 0.93 -4.53
CA VAL A 54 -1.60 2.23 -4.80
C VAL A 54 -0.96 3.26 -3.88
N LEU A 55 -0.42 4.31 -4.48
CA LEU A 55 0.15 5.43 -3.74
C LEU A 55 -1.00 6.35 -3.32
N ASN A 56 -1.00 6.75 -2.06
CA ASN A 56 -1.90 7.83 -1.64
C ASN A 56 -1.36 9.16 -2.18
N ARG A 57 -2.21 10.17 -2.37
CA ARG A 57 -1.84 11.50 -2.88
C ARG A 57 -0.72 12.19 -2.08
N VAL A 58 -0.50 11.74 -0.84
CA VAL A 58 0.52 12.28 0.07
C VAL A 58 1.91 11.66 -0.17
N SER A 59 1.99 10.54 -0.88
CA SER A 59 3.23 9.77 -1.10
C SER A 59 4.03 10.35 -2.27
N ARG A 60 5.01 11.21 -1.99
CA ARG A 60 5.98 11.71 -2.99
C ARG A 60 7.07 10.67 -3.22
N CYS A 61 6.84 9.73 -4.15
CA CYS A 61 7.77 8.65 -4.45
C CYS A 61 8.52 8.91 -5.75
N ALA A 62 9.81 8.59 -5.78
CA ALA A 62 10.62 8.50 -6.99
C ALA A 62 11.06 7.05 -7.23
N ILE A 63 11.44 6.73 -8.46
CA ILE A 63 12.10 5.44 -8.76
C ILE A 63 13.38 5.34 -7.91
N GLY A 64 13.64 4.17 -7.34
CA GLY A 64 14.72 3.91 -6.39
C GLY A 64 14.43 4.33 -4.95
N SER A 65 13.34 5.06 -4.69
CA SER A 65 12.93 5.41 -3.32
C SER A 65 12.53 4.18 -2.53
N ARG A 66 12.77 4.22 -1.22
CA ARG A 66 12.32 3.19 -0.30
C ARG A 66 10.98 3.61 0.28
N ILE A 67 9.98 2.75 0.13
CA ILE A 67 8.61 2.96 0.62
C ILE A 67 8.31 1.96 1.73
N GLU A 68 7.69 2.44 2.80
CA GLU A 68 7.09 1.58 3.82
C GLU A 68 5.82 0.93 3.26
N LEU A 69 5.69 -0.37 3.44
CA LEU A 69 4.55 -1.16 3.01
C LEU A 69 3.95 -1.88 4.20
N VAL A 70 2.63 -1.88 4.31
CA VAL A 70 1.92 -2.69 5.30
C VAL A 70 1.46 -3.98 4.62
N GLU A 71 1.99 -5.11 5.06
CA GLU A 71 1.55 -6.43 4.59
C GLU A 71 0.32 -6.88 5.36
N HIS A 72 -0.81 -6.99 4.67
CA HIS A 72 -2.05 -7.55 5.18
C HIS A 72 -2.19 -9.01 4.73
N ARG A 73 -2.32 -9.93 5.68
CA ARG A 73 -2.74 -11.30 5.39
C ARG A 73 -4.25 -11.34 5.24
N THR A 74 -4.70 -11.79 4.07
CA THR A 74 -6.12 -12.01 3.75
C THR A 74 -6.37 -13.51 3.56
N LEU A 75 -7.63 -13.92 3.52
CA LEU A 75 -8.00 -15.31 3.20
C LEU A 75 -7.47 -15.78 1.84
N LEU A 76 -7.27 -14.85 0.90
CA LEU A 76 -6.84 -15.11 -0.48
C LEU A 76 -5.33 -14.91 -0.69
N GLY A 77 -4.57 -14.62 0.37
CA GLY A 77 -3.12 -14.48 0.31
C GLY A 77 -2.60 -13.23 1.01
N ARG A 78 -1.74 -12.47 0.34
CA ARG A 78 -1.06 -11.30 0.91
C ARG A 78 -1.38 -10.08 0.07
N ARG A 79 -1.72 -8.99 0.74
CA ARG A 79 -1.99 -7.69 0.13
C ARG A 79 -1.04 -6.69 0.73
N TYR A 80 -0.39 -5.90 -0.13
CA TYR A 80 0.52 -4.84 0.29
C TYR A 80 -0.16 -3.49 0.08
N GLU A 81 -0.10 -2.64 1.09
CA GLU A 81 -0.59 -1.26 1.02
C GLU A 81 0.53 -0.29 1.34
N ALA A 82 0.51 0.90 0.73
CA ALA A 82 1.48 1.93 1.05
C ALA A 82 1.29 2.39 2.51
N GLY A 83 2.35 2.33 3.30
CA GLY A 83 2.37 2.80 4.68
C GLY A 83 2.29 4.32 4.79
N LEU A 84 2.01 4.79 6.01
CA LEU A 84 1.94 6.23 6.32
C LEU A 84 3.32 6.91 6.36
N GLY A 85 4.41 6.13 6.48
CA GLY A 85 5.78 6.65 6.55
C GLY A 85 6.29 7.34 5.28
N GLY A 86 5.50 7.33 4.20
CA GLY A 86 5.85 7.99 2.94
C GLY A 86 7.02 7.31 2.22
N CYS A 87 7.50 7.98 1.18
CA CYS A 87 8.69 7.53 0.45
C CYS A 87 9.91 8.26 0.98
N SER A 88 10.89 7.49 1.42
CA SER A 88 12.23 7.98 1.70
C SER A 88 13.07 7.91 0.43
N GLY A 89 13.82 8.97 0.12
CA GLY A 89 14.61 9.06 -1.10
C GLY A 89 15.55 7.86 -1.29
N PRO A 90 16.06 7.64 -2.51
CA PRO A 90 16.99 6.55 -2.78
C PRO A 90 18.18 6.68 -1.83
N LYS A 91 18.39 5.68 -0.96
CA LYS A 91 19.65 5.57 -0.22
C LYS A 91 20.71 5.09 -1.20
N GLY A 92 21.37 6.03 -1.85
CA GLY A 92 22.52 5.76 -2.71
C GLY A 92 22.55 6.63 -3.95
N VAL A 93 23.15 7.82 -3.80
CA VAL A 93 24.28 8.18 -4.65
C VAL A 93 25.47 8.34 -3.71
#